data_AF-A1U9R3-F1
#
_entry.id   AF-A1U9R3-F1
#
_cell.length_a   1.000
_cell.length_b   1.000
_cell.length_c   1.000
_cell.angle_alpha   90.00
_cell.angle_beta   90.00
_cell.angle_gamma   90.00
#
_symmetry.space_group_name_H-M   'P 1'
#
loop_
_entity.id
_entity.type
_entity.pdbx_description
1 polymer ?
#
loop_
_entity_poly.entity_id
_entity_poly.type
_entity_poly.pdbx_seq_one_letter_code
_entity_poly.pdbx_strand_id
1 'polypeptide(L)'
;MSGDWVVGDHLGLPIPATAAALRDGGETFLTNAFRAFGALTEDNRVVRIGRCDEMTGGSTGRKMLLDVEYARPEPGLRTDLFVKFSRDFDDPVRDRGRTQMASEVVFAALSRTPGFPIAIPHPRFGDYHAGTGTGILITDRIPFGCNGVERQYEKCLDEDMPHPDEHYRALVTALARLAGAQRSGRLPEQLSAAFPVDLRAATVGEPVTLSPDRLQRRLSRLGEFTETHPGLLPPHVRTSGFLARLGEEAHEVLRREQAIWRSLRDADDHIALSHWNANVDNAWFWRDGGGVLQCGLMDWGCVSRLNLAMALWGALCAAETDLWDNHFDELLVLFCTEVEGAGGPRPDPVLMRRHLMLYMALMGITWLLDVPARIGNRLPDADVHTTRHDPRIRGDESLRAPLQMFTNMLNLWQTRGLSGHLEGLD
;
A
#
# COMPACT_ATOMS: atom_id res chain seq x y z
N MET A 1 23.56 27.31 -4.65
CA MET A 1 22.25 27.49 -4.01
C MET A 1 22.04 26.25 -3.16
N SER A 2 22.01 26.37 -1.84
CA SER A 2 21.78 25.20 -0.99
C SER A 2 20.40 24.63 -1.33
N GLY A 3 20.35 23.36 -1.73
CA GLY A 3 19.14 22.69 -2.26
C GLY A 3 18.08 22.37 -1.21
N ASP A 4 18.03 23.16 -0.14
CA ASP A 4 17.25 22.92 1.08
C ASP A 4 15.80 23.40 0.95
N TRP A 5 15.52 24.29 -0.01
CA TRP A 5 14.19 24.82 -0.30
C TRP A 5 13.92 24.82 -1.80
N VAL A 6 12.70 24.46 -2.18
CA VAL A 6 12.19 24.57 -3.55
C VAL A 6 10.80 25.20 -3.53
N VAL A 7 10.32 25.72 -4.65
CA VAL A 7 8.94 26.22 -4.74
C VAL A 7 8.03 25.06 -5.12
N GLY A 8 7.02 24.79 -4.30
CA GLY A 8 6.01 23.77 -4.60
C GLY A 8 5.12 24.16 -5.77
N ASP A 9 4.75 23.19 -6.59
CA ASP A 9 3.99 23.41 -7.83
C ASP A 9 2.51 23.69 -7.56
N HIS A 10 1.97 23.28 -6.40
CA HIS A 10 0.54 23.39 -6.11
C HIS A 10 0.16 24.71 -5.43
N LEU A 11 0.94 25.17 -4.45
CA LEU A 11 0.65 26.40 -3.70
C LEU A 11 1.59 27.55 -4.03
N GLY A 12 2.66 27.31 -4.81
CA GLY A 12 3.66 28.32 -5.12
C GLY A 12 4.47 28.79 -3.92
N LEU A 13 4.47 28.01 -2.83
CA LEU A 13 5.20 28.33 -1.60
C LEU A 13 6.58 27.66 -1.57
N PRO A 14 7.60 28.29 -0.97
CA PRO A 14 8.82 27.60 -0.62
C PRO A 14 8.53 26.45 0.35
N ILE A 15 8.95 25.23 -0.01
CA ILE A 15 8.87 24.04 0.83
C ILE A 15 10.27 23.52 1.20
N PRO A 16 10.47 23.07 2.45
CA PRO A 16 11.74 22.52 2.89
C PRO A 16 11.94 21.12 2.30
N ALA A 17 13.14 20.85 1.82
CA ALA A 17 13.55 19.56 1.28
C ALA A 17 14.08 18.60 2.36
N THR A 18 14.45 19.13 3.54
CA THR A 18 15.10 18.37 4.61
C THR A 18 14.48 18.68 5.98
N ALA A 19 14.71 17.78 6.95
CA ALA A 19 14.37 17.98 8.34
C ALA A 19 15.04 19.22 8.95
N ALA A 20 16.29 19.50 8.57
CA ALA A 20 17.01 20.70 9.01
C ALA A 20 16.33 21.96 8.47
N ALA A 21 16.02 21.99 7.18
CA ALA A 21 15.32 23.12 6.56
C ALA A 21 13.95 23.37 7.21
N LEU A 22 13.19 22.32 7.55
CA LEU A 22 11.92 22.47 8.27
C LEU A 22 12.11 23.10 9.66
N ARG A 23 13.14 22.68 10.41
CA ARG A 23 13.47 23.29 11.71
C ARG A 23 13.87 24.75 11.57
N ASP A 24 14.68 25.07 10.57
CA ASP A 24 15.12 26.44 10.31
C ASP A 24 13.97 27.36 9.88
N GLY A 25 13.01 26.84 9.12
CA GLY A 25 11.79 27.58 8.73
C GLY A 25 10.86 27.87 9.91
N GLY A 26 10.87 27.00 10.92
CA GLY A 26 10.22 27.19 12.21
C GLY A 26 8.72 27.48 12.15
N GLU A 27 8.23 28.18 13.17
CA GLU A 27 6.83 28.54 13.35
C GLU A 27 6.29 29.42 12.22
N THR A 28 7.15 30.25 11.61
CA THR A 28 6.77 31.16 10.53
C THR A 28 6.41 30.37 9.27
N PHE A 29 7.25 29.39 8.88
CA PHE A 29 6.92 28.51 7.77
C PHE A 29 5.62 27.75 8.03
N LEU A 30 5.49 27.10 9.18
CA LEU A 30 4.30 26.30 9.51
C LEU A 30 3.01 27.14 9.52
N THR A 31 3.07 28.35 10.06
CA THR A 31 1.93 29.28 10.05
C THR A 31 1.50 29.61 8.62
N ASN A 32 2.44 29.99 7.76
CA ASN A 32 2.15 30.34 6.37
C ASN A 32 1.64 29.14 5.57
N ALA A 33 2.29 27.99 5.73
CA ALA A 33 1.94 26.73 5.08
C ALA A 33 0.52 26.27 5.46
N PHE A 34 0.19 26.24 6.76
CA PHE A 34 -1.13 25.81 7.22
C PHE A 34 -2.24 26.78 6.80
N ARG A 35 -1.98 28.09 6.79
CA ARG A 35 -2.95 29.07 6.29
C ARG A 35 -3.19 28.93 4.80
N ALA A 36 -2.13 28.86 4.00
CA ALA A 36 -2.25 28.71 2.55
C ALA A 36 -2.95 27.40 2.15
N PHE A 37 -2.72 26.32 2.89
CA PHE A 37 -3.45 25.08 2.70
C PHE A 37 -4.89 25.14 3.25
N GLY A 38 -5.22 26.09 4.12
CA GLY A 38 -6.53 26.23 4.76
C GLY A 38 -6.73 25.27 5.94
N ALA A 39 -5.65 24.81 6.56
CA ALA A 39 -5.66 24.03 7.79
C ALA A 39 -5.62 24.90 9.07
N LEU A 40 -5.32 26.20 8.92
CA LEU A 40 -5.25 27.17 10.01
C LEU A 40 -5.94 28.47 9.58
N THR A 41 -6.70 29.10 10.48
CA THR A 41 -7.36 30.38 10.22
C THR A 41 -6.37 31.54 10.08
N GLU A 42 -6.78 32.59 9.36
CA GLU A 42 -5.93 33.78 9.10
C GLU A 42 -5.51 34.53 10.37
N ASP A 43 -6.31 34.48 11.43
CA ASP A 43 -6.04 35.16 12.70
C ASP A 43 -5.38 34.24 13.75
N ASN A 44 -5.11 32.97 13.42
CA ASN A 44 -4.36 32.03 14.26
C ASN A 44 -2.96 31.75 13.71
N ARG A 45 -2.03 31.30 14.55
CA ARG A 45 -0.63 31.03 14.17
C ARG A 45 -0.04 29.92 15.01
N VAL A 46 1.01 29.28 14.50
CA VAL A 46 1.90 28.46 15.32
C VAL A 46 2.75 29.40 16.18
N VAL A 47 2.79 29.15 17.48
CA VAL A 47 3.56 29.98 18.44
C VAL A 47 4.76 29.27 19.02
N ARG A 48 4.80 27.94 18.93
CA ARG A 48 5.91 27.13 19.44
C ARG A 48 5.96 25.78 18.73
N ILE A 49 7.17 25.33 18.39
CA ILE A 49 7.46 23.94 18.08
C ILE A 49 8.03 23.27 19.33
N GLY A 50 7.29 22.34 19.92
CA GLY A 50 7.70 21.59 21.10
C GLY A 50 8.58 20.38 20.81
N ARG A 51 8.41 19.79 19.62
CA ARG A 51 9.14 18.60 19.17
C ARG A 51 9.31 18.63 17.65
N CYS A 52 10.47 18.22 17.14
CA CYS A 52 10.73 18.07 15.71
C CYS A 52 11.82 17.01 15.49
N ASP A 53 11.45 15.75 15.72
CA ASP A 53 12.39 14.63 15.78
C ASP A 53 12.25 13.72 14.57
N GLU A 54 13.37 13.25 14.03
CA GLU A 54 13.33 12.22 12.98
C GLU A 54 12.85 10.88 13.55
N MET A 55 12.11 10.14 12.72
CA MET A 55 11.67 8.79 13.02
C MET A 55 12.18 7.84 11.93
N THR A 56 12.67 6.68 12.36
CA THR A 56 13.08 5.58 11.48
C THR A 56 11.85 4.78 11.02
N GLY A 57 11.78 4.43 9.75
CA GLY A 57 10.74 3.54 9.22
C GLY A 57 10.21 3.93 7.84
N GLY A 58 9.53 2.98 7.19
CA GLY A 58 8.99 3.09 5.83
C GLY A 58 10.07 3.06 4.73
N SER A 59 9.63 2.83 3.50
CA SER A 59 10.51 2.53 2.36
C SER A 59 11.00 3.77 1.58
N THR A 60 10.34 4.92 1.77
CA THR A 60 10.65 6.16 1.03
C THR A 60 10.70 7.37 1.94
N GLY A 61 11.64 8.27 1.61
CA GLY A 61 11.82 9.58 2.22
C GLY A 61 12.01 9.60 3.74
N ARG A 62 12.27 10.79 4.29
CA ARG A 62 12.39 10.98 5.74
C ARG A 62 11.03 11.23 6.40
N LYS A 63 10.95 10.89 7.68
CA LYS A 63 9.75 11.04 8.50
C LYS A 63 10.08 11.74 9.80
N MET A 64 9.18 12.58 10.29
CA MET A 64 9.36 13.29 11.56
C MET A 64 8.10 13.28 12.41
N LEU A 65 8.32 13.32 13.73
CA LEU A 65 7.30 13.65 14.72
C LEU A 65 7.42 15.13 15.03
N LEU A 66 6.31 15.85 14.88
CA LEU A 66 6.24 17.29 15.03
C LEU A 66 5.14 17.62 16.06
N ASP A 67 5.50 18.25 17.18
CA ASP A 67 4.51 18.74 18.14
C ASP A 67 4.53 20.27 18.12
N VAL A 68 3.37 20.90 17.97
CA VAL A 68 3.20 22.35 17.84
C VAL A 68 2.20 22.92 18.84
N GLU A 69 2.34 24.19 19.16
CA GLU A 69 1.32 24.96 19.87
C GLU A 69 0.79 26.08 18.98
N TYR A 70 -0.52 26.26 19.01
CA TYR A 70 -1.21 27.33 18.32
C TYR A 70 -1.54 28.47 19.29
N ALA A 71 -1.61 29.70 18.78
CA ALA A 71 -2.00 30.85 19.60
C ALA A 71 -3.40 30.68 20.22
N ARG A 72 -4.30 29.97 19.51
CA ARG A 72 -5.64 29.63 19.98
C ARG A 72 -5.98 28.18 19.59
N PRO A 73 -6.64 27.40 20.46
CA PRO A 73 -7.17 26.10 20.09
C PRO A 73 -8.32 26.27 19.09
N GLU A 74 -8.44 25.33 18.16
CA GLU A 74 -9.55 25.27 17.20
C GLU A 74 -10.13 23.84 17.16
N PRO A 75 -11.45 23.68 16.93
CA PRO A 75 -12.05 22.37 16.79
C PRO A 75 -11.36 21.55 15.70
N GLY A 76 -10.90 20.35 16.07
CA GLY A 76 -10.23 19.45 15.13
C GLY A 76 -8.82 19.89 14.71
N LEU A 77 -8.22 20.91 15.33
CA LEU A 77 -6.83 21.32 15.09
C LEU A 77 -5.90 20.62 16.10
N ARG A 78 -5.21 19.56 15.65
CA ARG A 78 -4.31 18.78 16.51
C ARG A 78 -2.94 19.41 16.62
N THR A 79 -2.35 19.25 17.81
CA THR A 79 -0.99 19.72 18.12
C THR A 79 0.08 18.68 17.83
N ASP A 80 -0.31 17.41 17.70
CA ASP A 80 0.59 16.31 17.40
C ASP A 80 0.50 15.88 15.94
N LEU A 81 1.59 16.11 15.21
CA LEU A 81 1.67 16.01 13.77
C LEU A 81 2.73 14.99 13.34
N PHE A 82 2.57 14.54 12.11
CA PHE A 82 3.51 13.69 11.40
C PHE A 82 3.93 14.39 10.11
N VAL A 83 5.23 14.35 9.81
CA VAL A 83 5.80 14.91 8.60
C VAL A 83 6.43 13.81 7.77
N LYS A 84 6.15 13.80 6.47
CA LYS A 84 6.79 12.94 5.48
C LYS A 84 7.44 13.82 4.42
N PHE A 85 8.70 13.54 4.11
CA PHE A 85 9.39 14.10 2.95
C PHE A 85 9.43 13.07 1.84
N SER A 86 9.47 13.52 0.58
CA SER A 86 9.68 12.61 -0.54
C SER A 86 11.14 12.16 -0.68
N ARG A 87 12.08 13.04 -0.30
CA ARG A 87 13.52 12.86 -0.49
C ARG A 87 14.17 12.18 0.70
N ASP A 88 15.20 11.40 0.42
CA ASP A 88 16.22 11.03 1.40
C ASP A 88 17.60 11.18 0.78
N PHE A 89 18.21 12.35 0.93
CA PHE A 89 19.48 12.68 0.29
C PHE A 89 20.64 11.80 0.77
N ASP A 90 20.51 11.14 1.92
CA ASP A 90 21.54 10.28 2.49
C ASP A 90 21.37 8.80 2.11
N ASP A 91 20.23 8.42 1.53
CA ASP A 91 19.95 7.05 1.08
C ASP A 91 19.45 7.03 -0.38
N PRO A 92 20.35 6.81 -1.35
CA PRO A 92 19.99 6.76 -2.77
C PRO A 92 18.97 5.69 -3.14
N VAL A 93 18.83 4.61 -2.35
CA VAL A 93 17.85 3.55 -2.62
C VAL A 93 16.46 4.05 -2.24
N ARG A 94 16.32 4.69 -1.07
CA ARG A 94 15.06 5.29 -0.61
C ARG A 94 14.67 6.50 -1.46
N ASP A 95 15.64 7.30 -1.90
CA ASP A 95 15.39 8.51 -2.73
C ASP A 95 14.86 8.20 -4.14
N ARG A 96 14.97 6.95 -4.62
CA ARG A 96 14.31 6.52 -5.87
C ARG A 96 12.80 6.64 -5.78
N GLY A 97 12.22 6.47 -4.59
CA GLY A 97 10.79 6.58 -4.34
C GLY A 97 10.27 8.02 -4.26
N ARG A 98 11.11 9.04 -4.48
CA ARG A 98 10.70 10.45 -4.34
C ARG A 98 9.49 10.87 -5.18
N THR A 99 9.27 10.22 -6.32
CA THR A 99 8.14 10.52 -7.21
C THR A 99 6.79 10.02 -6.69
N GLN A 100 6.79 9.10 -5.73
CA GLN A 100 5.56 8.49 -5.20
C GLN A 100 4.69 9.48 -4.43
N MET A 101 5.29 10.54 -3.87
CA MET A 101 4.58 11.58 -3.11
C MET A 101 3.76 12.53 -4.01
N ALA A 102 4.04 12.59 -5.31
CA ALA A 102 3.37 13.51 -6.22
C ALA A 102 1.84 13.30 -6.23
N SER A 103 1.38 12.05 -6.29
CA SER A 103 -0.06 11.76 -6.21
C SER A 103 -0.58 11.81 -4.77
N GLU A 104 0.27 11.54 -3.79
CA GLU A 104 -0.08 11.60 -2.37
C GLU A 104 -0.49 13.02 -1.92
N VAL A 105 0.22 14.07 -2.37
CA VAL A 105 -0.15 15.46 -2.04
C VAL A 105 -1.47 15.89 -2.68
N VAL A 106 -1.74 15.42 -3.90
CA VAL A 106 -3.03 15.64 -4.58
C VAL A 106 -4.16 14.92 -3.83
N PHE A 107 -3.91 13.70 -3.37
CA PHE A 107 -4.86 12.93 -2.57
C PHE A 107 -5.11 13.58 -1.21
N ALA A 108 -4.10 14.15 -0.57
CA ALA A 108 -4.26 14.92 0.66
C ALA A 108 -5.22 16.11 0.45
N ALA A 109 -5.11 16.86 -0.66
CA ALA A 109 -6.06 17.91 -0.98
C ALA A 109 -7.48 17.35 -1.24
N LEU A 110 -7.60 16.25 -2.01
CA LEU A 110 -8.87 15.59 -2.28
C LEU A 110 -9.56 15.12 -0.99
N SER A 111 -8.80 14.60 -0.04
CA SER A 111 -9.33 14.04 1.20
C SER A 111 -9.96 15.06 2.16
N ARG A 112 -9.69 16.35 1.94
CA ARG A 112 -10.30 17.45 2.69
C ARG A 112 -11.65 17.89 2.15
N THR A 113 -12.11 17.28 1.05
CA THR A 113 -13.41 17.61 0.47
C THR A 113 -14.53 17.15 1.41
N PRO A 114 -15.59 17.95 1.60
CA PRO A 114 -16.71 17.56 2.45
C PRO A 114 -17.30 16.22 2.01
N GLY A 115 -17.51 15.32 2.97
CA GLY A 115 -18.08 14.00 2.70
C GLY A 115 -17.10 12.98 2.11
N PHE A 116 -15.78 13.20 2.23
CA PHE A 116 -14.78 12.19 1.90
C PHE A 116 -15.09 10.85 2.62
N PRO A 117 -15.06 9.70 1.92
CA PRO A 117 -15.81 8.50 2.34
C PRO A 117 -15.11 7.63 3.38
N ILE A 118 -13.85 7.90 3.68
CA ILE A 118 -13.01 7.09 4.56
C ILE A 118 -12.16 7.95 5.48
N ALA A 119 -11.71 7.35 6.59
CA ALA A 119 -10.77 8.00 7.47
C ALA A 119 -9.36 7.95 6.90
N ILE A 120 -8.71 9.11 6.89
CA ILE A 120 -7.34 9.36 6.45
C ILE A 120 -6.71 10.32 7.47
N PRO A 121 -5.39 10.29 7.72
CA PRO A 121 -4.77 11.24 8.63
C PRO A 121 -5.01 12.66 8.11
N HIS A 122 -5.68 13.51 8.89
CA HIS A 122 -6.11 14.83 8.42
C HIS A 122 -4.90 15.65 7.95
N PRO A 123 -4.84 16.06 6.68
CA PRO A 123 -3.67 16.77 6.18
C PRO A 123 -3.71 18.24 6.61
N ARG A 124 -2.56 18.71 7.10
CA ARG A 124 -2.30 20.09 7.52
C ARG A 124 -1.58 20.90 6.46
N PHE A 125 -0.75 20.24 5.67
CA PHE A 125 -0.04 20.83 4.55
C PHE A 125 0.43 19.75 3.60
N GLY A 126 0.48 20.03 2.30
CA GLY A 126 1.09 19.14 1.32
C GLY A 126 1.44 19.93 0.07
N ASP A 127 2.67 19.77 -0.42
CA ASP A 127 3.09 20.30 -1.72
C ASP A 127 4.27 19.49 -2.27
N TYR A 128 4.49 19.60 -3.58
CA TYR A 128 5.47 18.84 -4.33
C TYR A 128 6.00 19.67 -5.50
N HIS A 129 7.30 19.57 -5.77
CA HIS A 129 7.97 20.17 -6.90
C HIS A 129 8.46 19.07 -7.84
N ALA A 130 7.81 18.95 -9.00
CA ALA A 130 8.06 17.88 -9.97
C ALA A 130 9.47 17.92 -10.54
N GLY A 131 10.04 19.11 -10.75
CA GLY A 131 11.36 19.28 -11.35
C GLY A 131 12.50 18.63 -10.54
N THR A 132 12.37 18.58 -9.22
CA THR A 132 13.38 17.95 -8.33
C THR A 132 12.86 16.66 -7.67
N GLY A 133 11.56 16.40 -7.75
CA GLY A 133 10.88 15.38 -6.99
C GLY A 133 10.85 15.63 -5.48
N THR A 134 10.97 16.88 -5.06
CA THR A 134 10.97 17.27 -3.65
C THR A 134 9.54 17.59 -3.21
N GLY A 135 9.09 16.95 -2.15
CA GLY A 135 7.79 17.21 -1.55
C GLY A 135 7.80 17.03 -0.05
N ILE A 136 6.78 17.60 0.57
CA ILE A 136 6.50 17.48 2.00
C ILE A 136 4.99 17.29 2.18
N LEU A 137 4.63 16.40 3.09
CA LEU A 137 3.27 16.19 3.57
C LEU A 137 3.28 16.25 5.09
N ILE A 138 2.40 17.06 5.67
CA ILE A 138 2.18 17.19 7.11
C ILE A 138 0.74 16.78 7.40
N THR A 139 0.56 15.82 8.30
CA THR A 139 -0.76 15.33 8.73
C THR A 139 -0.87 15.31 10.24
N ASP A 140 -2.09 15.12 10.73
CA ASP A 140 -2.31 14.67 12.10
C ASP A 140 -1.60 13.34 12.37
N ARG A 141 -1.07 13.19 13.58
CA ARG A 141 -0.48 11.92 14.03
C ARG A 141 -1.58 10.96 14.48
N ILE A 142 -1.50 9.72 14.01
CA ILE A 142 -2.40 8.65 14.47
C ILE A 142 -2.02 8.23 15.90
N PRO A 143 -2.97 8.24 16.86
CA PRO A 143 -2.68 7.98 18.26
C PRO A 143 -2.72 6.48 18.57
N PHE A 144 -1.87 5.68 17.91
CA PHE A 144 -1.83 4.22 18.11
C PHE A 144 -1.75 3.84 19.60
N GLY A 145 -2.61 2.89 20.01
CA GLY A 145 -2.71 2.40 21.38
C GLY A 145 -3.34 3.38 22.38
N CYS A 146 -3.87 4.50 21.92
CA CYS A 146 -4.45 5.55 22.75
C CYS A 146 -5.85 5.94 22.25
N ASN A 147 -6.69 6.50 23.13
CA ASN A 147 -7.98 7.09 22.78
C ASN A 147 -8.91 6.16 21.98
N GLY A 148 -8.88 4.85 22.28
CA GLY A 148 -9.70 3.85 21.59
C GLY A 148 -9.18 3.42 20.21
N VAL A 149 -8.06 3.99 19.75
CA VAL A 149 -7.33 3.48 18.58
C VAL A 149 -6.45 2.33 19.04
N GLU A 150 -6.51 1.22 18.30
CA GLU A 150 -5.71 0.04 18.58
C GLU A 150 -4.21 0.32 18.39
N ARG A 151 -3.35 -0.60 18.87
CA ARG A 151 -1.92 -0.53 18.53
C ARG A 151 -1.73 -0.68 17.02
N GLN A 152 -0.59 -0.23 16.50
CA GLN A 152 -0.23 -0.55 15.13
C GLN A 152 0.06 -2.06 15.02
N TYR A 153 -0.44 -2.68 13.96
CA TYR A 153 -0.15 -4.07 13.62
C TYR A 153 0.89 -4.11 12.50
N GLU A 154 1.86 -5.02 12.61
CA GLU A 154 2.85 -5.21 11.57
C GLU A 154 2.33 -6.13 10.47
N LYS A 155 2.77 -5.88 9.24
CA LYS A 155 2.48 -6.72 8.07
C LYS A 155 2.99 -8.15 8.30
N CYS A 156 2.22 -9.15 7.89
CA CYS A 156 2.55 -10.58 8.00
C CYS A 156 2.81 -11.06 9.44
N LEU A 157 2.16 -10.45 10.43
CA LEU A 157 2.14 -10.88 11.83
C LEU A 157 0.69 -10.90 12.35
N ASP A 158 -0.23 -11.42 11.54
CA ASP A 158 -1.65 -11.38 11.87
C ASP A 158 -1.99 -12.19 13.13
N GLU A 159 -1.13 -13.12 13.55
CA GLU A 159 -1.27 -13.81 14.84
C GLU A 159 -1.20 -12.86 16.05
N ASP A 160 -0.62 -11.67 15.87
CA ASP A 160 -0.56 -10.62 16.89
C ASP A 160 -1.81 -9.70 16.82
N MET A 161 -2.64 -9.85 15.80
CA MET A 161 -3.86 -9.06 15.57
C MET A 161 -5.10 -9.82 16.09
N PRO A 162 -5.93 -9.21 16.96
CA PRO A 162 -7.14 -9.85 17.43
C PRO A 162 -8.16 -9.93 16.29
N HIS A 163 -8.83 -11.06 16.12
CA HIS A 163 -9.85 -11.24 15.06
C HIS A 163 -9.41 -10.70 13.69
N PRO A 164 -8.35 -11.27 13.07
CA PRO A 164 -7.83 -10.77 11.79
C PRO A 164 -8.89 -10.65 10.70
N ASP A 165 -9.86 -11.57 10.68
CA ASP A 165 -10.99 -11.56 9.76
C ASP A 165 -11.84 -10.28 9.86
N GLU A 166 -12.13 -9.80 11.08
CA GLU A 166 -12.86 -8.54 11.31
C GLU A 166 -12.06 -7.33 10.80
N HIS A 167 -10.75 -7.33 11.04
CA HIS A 167 -9.84 -6.27 10.61
C HIS A 167 -9.75 -6.17 9.08
N TYR A 168 -9.58 -7.31 8.42
CA TYR A 168 -9.54 -7.37 6.96
C TYR A 168 -10.87 -6.97 6.33
N ARG A 169 -12.02 -7.29 6.95
CA ARG A 169 -13.32 -6.76 6.50
C ARG A 169 -13.37 -5.24 6.60
N ALA A 170 -13.00 -4.66 7.74
CA ALA A 170 -13.01 -3.21 7.92
C ALA A 170 -12.11 -2.50 6.90
N LEU A 171 -10.92 -3.06 6.64
CA LEU A 171 -9.98 -2.58 5.64
C LEU A 171 -10.55 -2.67 4.22
N VAL A 172 -11.09 -3.83 3.83
CA VAL A 172 -11.72 -4.05 2.53
C VAL A 172 -12.90 -3.09 2.32
N THR A 173 -13.72 -2.87 3.35
CA THR A 173 -14.82 -1.91 3.33
C THR A 173 -14.31 -0.49 3.09
N ALA A 174 -13.23 -0.05 3.74
CA ALA A 174 -12.66 1.28 3.50
C ALA A 174 -12.20 1.44 2.03
N LEU A 175 -11.46 0.46 1.50
CA LEU A 175 -11.02 0.50 0.09
C LEU A 175 -12.20 0.57 -0.89
N ALA A 176 -13.21 -0.28 -0.68
CA ALA A 176 -14.40 -0.33 -1.53
C ALA A 176 -15.20 0.98 -1.48
N ARG A 177 -15.34 1.60 -0.30
CA ARG A 177 -16.04 2.88 -0.15
C ARG A 177 -15.34 4.03 -0.88
N LEU A 178 -14.01 4.09 -0.84
CA LEU A 178 -13.25 5.06 -1.63
C LEU A 178 -13.48 4.86 -3.13
N ALA A 179 -13.33 3.63 -3.60
CA ALA A 179 -13.54 3.28 -5.01
C ALA A 179 -14.96 3.66 -5.48
N GLY A 180 -15.98 3.28 -4.71
CA GLY A 180 -17.37 3.59 -5.03
C GLY A 180 -17.67 5.09 -5.04
N ALA A 181 -17.22 5.83 -4.02
CA ALA A 181 -17.44 7.28 -3.96
C ALA A 181 -16.74 8.05 -5.08
N GLN A 182 -15.55 7.61 -5.51
CA GLN A 182 -14.89 8.20 -6.68
C GLN A 182 -15.69 7.93 -7.95
N ARG A 183 -16.15 6.69 -8.15
CA ARG A 183 -16.92 6.30 -9.34
C ARG A 183 -18.34 6.83 -9.36
N SER A 184 -18.89 7.23 -8.21
CA SER A 184 -20.20 7.87 -8.13
C SER A 184 -20.19 9.34 -8.60
N GLY A 185 -19.01 9.92 -8.88
CA GLY A 185 -18.86 11.33 -9.24
C GLY A 185 -19.10 12.31 -8.07
N ARG A 186 -19.12 11.82 -6.81
CA ARG A 186 -19.33 12.66 -5.61
C ARG A 186 -18.06 13.42 -5.21
N LEU A 187 -16.90 12.93 -5.63
CA LEU A 187 -15.62 13.60 -5.41
C LEU A 187 -15.37 14.64 -6.51
N PRO A 188 -14.71 15.78 -6.22
CA PRO A 188 -14.45 16.80 -7.23
C PRO A 188 -13.67 16.26 -8.42
N GLU A 189 -14.21 16.47 -9.62
CA GLU A 189 -13.64 15.96 -10.88
C GLU A 189 -12.22 16.50 -11.13
N GLN A 190 -11.99 17.78 -10.84
CA GLN A 190 -10.67 18.43 -11.03
C GLN A 190 -9.55 17.72 -10.27
N LEU A 191 -9.82 17.24 -9.05
CA LEU A 191 -8.85 16.51 -8.24
C LEU A 191 -8.83 15.02 -8.60
N SER A 192 -9.98 14.44 -8.93
CA SER A 192 -10.09 13.02 -9.27
C SER A 192 -9.47 12.69 -10.64
N ALA A 193 -9.52 13.62 -11.59
CA ALA A 193 -8.93 13.46 -12.92
C ALA A 193 -7.39 13.57 -12.91
N ALA A 194 -6.80 14.09 -11.84
CA ALA A 194 -5.35 14.19 -11.67
C ALA A 194 -4.68 12.82 -11.43
N PHE A 195 -5.46 11.77 -11.15
CA PHE A 195 -4.95 10.41 -10.98
C PHE A 195 -5.02 9.65 -12.31
N PRO A 196 -3.88 9.41 -13.00
CA PRO A 196 -3.87 8.66 -14.24
C PRO A 196 -4.27 7.20 -14.00
N VAL A 197 -4.82 6.58 -15.05
CA VAL A 197 -4.94 5.12 -15.13
C VAL A 197 -3.66 4.59 -15.77
N ASP A 198 -2.66 4.28 -14.94
CA ASP A 198 -1.45 3.60 -15.37
C ASP A 198 -1.20 2.38 -14.50
N LEU A 199 -1.77 1.24 -14.90
CA LEU A 199 -1.71 0.01 -14.12
C LEU A 199 -0.29 -0.53 -13.97
N ARG A 200 0.59 -0.27 -14.93
CA ARG A 200 1.98 -0.75 -14.87
C ARG A 200 2.81 0.17 -13.99
N ALA A 201 2.69 1.49 -14.13
CA ALA A 201 3.37 2.44 -13.27
C ALA A 201 2.82 2.46 -11.83
N ALA A 202 1.60 1.96 -11.61
CA ALA A 202 1.05 1.76 -10.27
C ALA A 202 1.79 0.66 -9.48
N THR A 203 2.52 -0.24 -10.15
CA THR A 203 3.37 -1.22 -9.45
C THR A 203 4.69 -0.58 -9.02
N VAL A 204 5.11 -0.81 -7.77
CA VAL A 204 6.36 -0.25 -7.25
C VAL A 204 7.55 -1.12 -7.67
N GLY A 205 8.57 -0.46 -8.25
CA GLY A 205 9.84 -1.07 -8.67
C GLY A 205 10.01 -1.07 -10.19
N GLU A 206 11.24 -1.12 -10.67
CA GLU A 206 11.52 -1.29 -12.10
C GLU A 206 11.37 -2.77 -12.47
N PRO A 207 10.36 -3.16 -13.26
CA PRO A 207 10.14 -4.56 -13.61
C PRO A 207 11.33 -5.07 -14.44
N VAL A 208 11.96 -6.13 -13.95
CA VAL A 208 13.01 -6.82 -14.68
C VAL A 208 12.36 -7.59 -15.82
N THR A 209 12.79 -7.36 -17.07
CA THR A 209 12.30 -8.15 -18.21
C THR A 209 12.60 -9.63 -17.97
N LEU A 210 11.53 -10.41 -17.75
CA LEU A 210 11.62 -11.83 -17.44
C LEU A 210 11.71 -12.62 -18.74
N SER A 211 12.87 -13.24 -19.00
CA SER A 211 13.00 -14.17 -20.12
C SER A 211 12.51 -15.58 -19.74
N PRO A 212 12.08 -16.42 -20.71
CA PRO A 212 11.71 -17.81 -20.46
C PRO A 212 12.79 -18.59 -19.69
N ASP A 213 14.06 -18.45 -20.08
CA ASP A 213 15.17 -19.12 -19.37
C ASP A 213 15.31 -18.66 -17.92
N ARG A 214 15.07 -17.37 -17.65
CA ARG A 214 15.14 -16.84 -16.29
C ARG A 214 13.98 -17.37 -15.45
N LEU A 215 12.78 -17.45 -16.03
CA LEU A 215 11.63 -18.07 -15.39
C LEU A 215 11.89 -19.55 -15.07
N GLN A 216 12.38 -20.33 -16.02
CA GLN A 216 12.70 -21.75 -15.82
C GLN A 216 13.72 -21.96 -14.70
N ARG A 217 14.76 -21.10 -14.60
CA ARG A 217 15.73 -21.16 -13.49
C ARG A 217 15.09 -20.88 -12.14
N ARG A 218 14.20 -19.90 -12.05
CA ARG A 218 13.48 -19.58 -10.79
C ARG A 218 12.56 -20.73 -10.37
N LEU A 219 11.86 -21.35 -11.32
CA LEU A 219 11.01 -22.52 -11.07
C LEU A 219 11.81 -23.74 -10.60
N SER A 220 12.98 -23.98 -11.22
CA SER A 220 13.87 -25.07 -10.80
C SER A 220 14.36 -24.87 -9.37
N ARG A 221 14.75 -23.64 -9.02
CA ARG A 221 15.14 -23.25 -7.66
C ARG A 221 14.00 -23.40 -6.66
N LEU A 222 12.76 -23.12 -7.07
CA LEU A 222 11.60 -23.38 -6.21
C LEU A 222 11.48 -24.88 -5.88
N GLY A 223 11.64 -25.76 -6.86
CA GLY A 223 11.67 -27.21 -6.64
C GLY A 223 12.70 -27.60 -5.55
N GLU A 224 13.95 -27.20 -5.74
CA GLU A 224 15.04 -27.42 -4.77
C GLU A 224 14.72 -26.84 -3.38
N PHE A 225 14.13 -25.65 -3.33
CA PHE A 225 13.74 -24.97 -2.10
C PHE A 225 12.67 -25.75 -1.32
N THR A 226 11.69 -26.32 -2.01
CA THR A 226 10.63 -27.12 -1.36
C THR A 226 11.15 -28.43 -0.75
N GLU A 227 12.23 -28.98 -1.30
CA GLU A 227 12.89 -30.18 -0.80
C GLU A 227 13.84 -29.86 0.36
N THR A 228 14.61 -28.78 0.23
CA THR A 228 15.64 -28.38 1.20
C THR A 228 15.04 -27.76 2.46
N HIS A 229 13.96 -26.99 2.32
CA HIS A 229 13.34 -26.24 3.41
C HIS A 229 11.83 -26.52 3.52
N PRO A 230 11.41 -27.77 3.79
CA PRO A 230 10.01 -28.16 3.77
C PRO A 230 9.15 -27.46 4.85
N GLY A 231 9.77 -26.91 5.90
CA GLY A 231 9.09 -26.15 6.95
C GLY A 231 8.76 -24.69 6.58
N LEU A 232 9.32 -24.17 5.49
CA LEU A 232 9.09 -22.79 5.04
C LEU A 232 7.81 -22.61 4.21
N LEU A 233 7.24 -23.71 3.68
CA LEU A 233 6.05 -23.69 2.83
C LEU A 233 5.04 -24.78 3.24
N PRO A 234 3.73 -24.50 3.11
CA PRO A 234 2.69 -25.49 3.37
C PRO A 234 2.86 -26.78 2.55
N PRO A 235 2.49 -27.97 3.07
CA PRO A 235 2.71 -29.24 2.38
C PRO A 235 2.06 -29.35 0.99
N HIS A 236 0.87 -28.78 0.79
CA HIS A 236 0.12 -28.93 -0.46
C HIS A 236 0.75 -28.15 -1.63
N VAL A 237 1.48 -27.07 -1.35
CA VAL A 237 2.22 -26.30 -2.37
C VAL A 237 3.62 -26.85 -2.66
N ARG A 238 4.00 -27.97 -2.03
CA ARG A 238 5.27 -28.67 -2.26
C ARG A 238 5.12 -29.96 -3.07
N THR A 239 3.90 -30.29 -3.49
CA THR A 239 3.66 -31.54 -4.22
C THR A 239 4.25 -31.48 -5.62
N SER A 240 4.86 -32.58 -6.08
CA SER A 240 5.47 -32.65 -7.42
C SER A 240 4.45 -32.36 -8.54
N GLY A 241 3.21 -32.83 -8.39
CA GLY A 241 2.13 -32.56 -9.33
C GLY A 241 1.76 -31.07 -9.41
N PHE A 242 1.78 -30.35 -8.29
CA PHE A 242 1.58 -28.91 -8.30
C PHE A 242 2.77 -28.18 -8.95
N LEU A 243 4.00 -28.50 -8.55
CA LEU A 243 5.19 -27.82 -9.06
C LEU A 243 5.35 -27.99 -10.58
N ALA A 244 5.03 -29.18 -11.12
CA ALA A 244 5.00 -29.41 -12.56
C ALA A 244 3.96 -28.51 -13.26
N ARG A 245 2.72 -28.48 -12.76
CA ARG A 245 1.65 -27.65 -13.32
C ARG A 245 1.95 -26.14 -13.21
N LEU A 246 2.48 -25.70 -12.06
CA LEU A 246 2.94 -24.32 -11.87
C LEU A 246 3.98 -23.93 -12.91
N GLY A 247 4.92 -24.84 -13.23
CA GLY A 247 5.93 -24.62 -14.25
C GLY A 247 5.33 -24.37 -15.63
N GLU A 248 4.35 -25.17 -16.05
CA GLU A 248 3.64 -25.01 -17.32
C GLU A 248 2.81 -23.71 -17.34
N GLU A 249 1.98 -23.49 -16.32
CA GLU A 249 1.10 -22.33 -16.21
C GLU A 249 1.90 -21.01 -16.10
N ALA A 250 3.05 -21.00 -15.42
CA ALA A 250 3.88 -19.81 -15.31
C ALA A 250 4.45 -19.37 -16.67
N HIS A 251 4.85 -20.31 -17.54
CA HIS A 251 5.28 -19.98 -18.90
C HIS A 251 4.12 -19.44 -19.74
N GLU A 252 2.91 -19.96 -19.53
CA GLU A 252 1.72 -19.46 -20.19
C GLU A 252 1.37 -18.03 -19.74
N VAL A 253 1.49 -17.72 -18.45
CA VAL A 253 1.34 -16.36 -17.92
C VAL A 253 2.35 -15.42 -18.58
N LEU A 254 3.62 -15.82 -18.68
CA LEU A 254 4.65 -15.01 -19.34
C LEU A 254 4.30 -14.75 -20.81
N ARG A 255 3.84 -15.78 -21.54
CA ARG A 255 3.43 -15.64 -22.94
C ARG A 255 2.21 -14.72 -23.11
N ARG A 256 1.28 -14.74 -22.15
CA ARG A 256 0.05 -13.93 -22.16
C ARG A 256 0.15 -12.62 -21.40
N GLU A 257 1.34 -12.19 -20.98
CA GLU A 257 1.51 -11.00 -20.14
C GLU A 257 0.75 -9.78 -20.69
N GLN A 258 0.89 -9.51 -21.99
CA GLN A 258 0.20 -8.38 -22.63
C GLN A 258 -1.32 -8.54 -22.62
N ALA A 259 -1.83 -9.74 -22.88
CA ALA A 259 -3.27 -10.03 -22.85
C ALA A 259 -3.85 -9.85 -21.43
N ILE A 260 -3.11 -10.29 -20.40
CA ILE A 260 -3.51 -10.10 -19.00
C ILE A 260 -3.60 -8.61 -18.67
N TRP A 261 -2.57 -7.83 -18.99
CA TRP A 261 -2.58 -6.38 -18.75
C TRP A 261 -3.72 -5.67 -19.51
N ARG A 262 -4.03 -6.09 -20.74
CA ARG A 262 -5.18 -5.57 -21.49
C ARG A 262 -6.50 -5.88 -20.77
N SER A 263 -6.72 -7.13 -20.35
CA SER A 263 -7.91 -7.53 -19.59
C SER A 263 -8.12 -6.69 -18.34
N LEU A 264 -7.05 -6.45 -17.56
CA LEU A 264 -7.11 -5.63 -16.36
C LEU A 264 -7.45 -4.17 -16.65
N ARG A 265 -6.92 -3.61 -17.74
CA ARG A 265 -7.09 -2.20 -18.11
C ARG A 265 -8.46 -1.93 -18.74
N ASP A 266 -8.95 -2.83 -19.56
CA ASP A 266 -10.13 -2.59 -20.39
C ASP A 266 -11.45 -2.83 -19.62
N ALA A 267 -11.37 -3.30 -18.36
CA ALA A 267 -12.49 -3.49 -17.45
C ALA A 267 -12.84 -2.20 -16.68
N ASP A 268 -13.49 -1.25 -17.35
CA ASP A 268 -13.73 0.09 -16.80
C ASP A 268 -14.49 0.10 -15.45
N ASP A 269 -15.51 -0.75 -15.29
CA ASP A 269 -16.25 -0.88 -14.03
C ASP A 269 -15.39 -1.38 -12.85
N HIS A 270 -14.21 -1.91 -13.16
CA HIS A 270 -13.22 -2.37 -12.20
C HIS A 270 -12.03 -1.42 -12.07
N ILE A 271 -12.08 -0.20 -12.61
CA ILE A 271 -11.02 0.82 -12.42
C ILE A 271 -11.52 1.95 -11.53
N ALA A 272 -10.89 2.15 -10.36
CA ALA A 272 -11.20 3.28 -9.48
C ALA A 272 -9.96 3.78 -8.71
N LEU A 273 -10.07 4.98 -8.15
CA LEU A 273 -9.08 5.52 -7.21
C LEU A 273 -8.93 4.56 -6.02
N SER A 274 -7.73 4.03 -5.82
CA SER A 274 -7.47 2.99 -4.83
C SER A 274 -6.10 3.15 -4.18
N HIS A 275 -5.95 2.53 -3.02
CA HIS A 275 -4.67 2.37 -2.35
C HIS A 275 -3.97 1.11 -2.87
N TRP A 276 -2.76 1.25 -3.43
CA TRP A 276 -2.05 0.10 -4.02
C TRP A 276 -1.46 -0.86 -2.95
N ASN A 277 -1.04 -0.33 -1.79
CA ASN A 277 -0.39 -1.10 -0.72
C ASN A 277 -1.12 -0.97 0.64
N ALA A 278 -2.44 -1.19 0.66
CA ALA A 278 -3.25 -1.07 1.88
C ALA A 278 -3.15 -2.33 2.75
N ASN A 279 -1.94 -2.70 3.14
CA ASN A 279 -1.74 -3.74 4.14
C ASN A 279 -2.05 -3.19 5.54
N VAL A 280 -2.19 -4.08 6.52
CA VAL A 280 -2.59 -3.73 7.90
C VAL A 280 -1.63 -2.77 8.61
N ASP A 281 -0.35 -2.75 8.22
CA ASP A 281 0.66 -1.81 8.72
C ASP A 281 0.47 -0.38 8.21
N ASN A 282 -0.29 -0.22 7.12
CA ASN A 282 -0.74 1.06 6.55
C ASN A 282 -2.18 1.40 6.96
N ALA A 283 -2.69 0.78 8.02
CA ALA A 283 -4.01 1.03 8.56
C ALA A 283 -3.97 1.37 10.06
N TRP A 284 -5.05 1.96 10.55
CA TRP A 284 -5.36 1.98 11.98
C TRP A 284 -6.83 1.64 12.21
N PHE A 285 -7.10 1.05 13.36
CA PHE A 285 -8.40 0.50 13.70
C PHE A 285 -8.91 1.09 14.99
N TRP A 286 -10.23 1.28 15.07
CA TRP A 286 -10.93 1.70 16.28
C TRP A 286 -12.37 1.18 16.22
N ARG A 287 -13.03 1.07 17.37
CA ARG A 287 -14.47 0.78 17.40
C ARG A 287 -15.26 2.07 17.50
N ASP A 288 -16.31 2.20 16.70
CA ASP A 288 -17.23 3.33 16.79
C ASP A 288 -18.19 3.20 17.99
N GLY A 289 -19.11 4.16 18.14
CA GLY A 289 -20.09 4.16 19.22
C GLY A 289 -21.07 2.97 19.21
N GLY A 290 -21.17 2.24 18.09
CA GLY A 290 -21.93 0.99 17.96
C GLY A 290 -21.10 -0.27 18.18
N GLY A 291 -19.80 -0.14 18.47
CA GLY A 291 -18.88 -1.26 18.63
C GLY A 291 -18.38 -1.86 17.32
N VAL A 292 -18.73 -1.28 16.17
CA VAL A 292 -18.30 -1.75 14.85
C VAL A 292 -16.84 -1.33 14.64
N LEU A 293 -16.01 -2.29 14.21
CA LEU A 293 -14.62 -2.00 13.87
C LEU A 293 -14.56 -1.14 12.60
N GLN A 294 -13.88 -0.01 12.71
CA GLN A 294 -13.63 0.93 11.64
C GLN A 294 -12.14 0.87 11.25
N CYS A 295 -11.87 1.26 10.02
CA CYS A 295 -10.52 1.30 9.46
C CYS A 295 -10.23 2.66 8.84
N GLY A 296 -9.05 3.18 9.12
CA GLY A 296 -8.47 4.33 8.46
C GLY A 296 -7.18 3.93 7.78
N LEU A 297 -6.85 4.61 6.68
CA LEU A 297 -5.73 4.26 5.81
C LEU A 297 -4.73 5.41 5.72
N MET A 298 -3.44 5.07 5.76
CA MET A 298 -2.31 6.00 5.68
C MET A 298 -1.28 5.52 4.66
N ASP A 299 -0.26 6.34 4.41
CA ASP A 299 0.82 6.07 3.45
C ASP A 299 0.33 5.89 2.00
N TRP A 300 -0.29 6.94 1.49
CA TRP A 300 -0.92 6.97 0.16
C TRP A 300 0.08 7.19 -0.98
N GLY A 301 1.35 6.79 -0.79
CA GLY A 301 2.32 6.75 -1.87
C GLY A 301 1.80 5.89 -3.03
N CYS A 302 1.99 6.35 -4.27
CA CYS A 302 1.48 5.67 -5.48
C CYS A 302 -0.05 5.55 -5.58
N VAL A 303 -0.83 6.29 -4.77
CA VAL A 303 -2.28 6.38 -4.97
C VAL A 303 -2.60 6.77 -6.40
N SER A 304 -3.49 6.01 -7.03
CA SER A 304 -3.79 6.13 -8.46
C SER A 304 -5.14 5.49 -8.76
N ARG A 305 -5.61 5.62 -10.00
CA ARG A 305 -6.72 4.81 -10.49
C ARG A 305 -6.17 3.48 -10.99
N LEU A 306 -6.50 2.40 -10.31
CA LEU A 306 -6.06 1.05 -10.68
C LEU A 306 -7.21 0.05 -10.70
N ASN A 307 -6.93 -1.14 -11.23
CA ASN A 307 -7.89 -2.22 -11.20
C ASN A 307 -8.16 -2.65 -9.76
N LEU A 308 -9.43 -2.75 -9.37
CA LEU A 308 -9.87 -3.07 -8.02
C LEU A 308 -9.29 -4.41 -7.52
N ALA A 309 -9.06 -5.38 -8.42
CA ALA A 309 -8.44 -6.64 -8.07
C ALA A 309 -6.95 -6.48 -7.70
N MET A 310 -6.26 -5.51 -8.31
CA MET A 310 -4.87 -5.18 -7.95
C MET A 310 -4.80 -4.53 -6.57
N ALA A 311 -5.76 -3.65 -6.25
CA ALA A 311 -5.85 -3.03 -4.93
C ALA A 311 -6.14 -4.09 -3.85
N LEU A 312 -7.06 -5.01 -4.13
CA LEU A 312 -7.41 -6.09 -3.21
C LEU A 312 -6.25 -7.08 -3.00
N TRP A 313 -5.51 -7.44 -4.06
CA TRP A 313 -4.27 -8.20 -3.89
C TRP A 313 -3.27 -7.43 -3.02
N GLY A 314 -3.06 -6.14 -3.31
CA GLY A 314 -2.14 -5.31 -2.53
C GLY A 314 -2.49 -5.24 -1.04
N ALA A 315 -3.78 -5.27 -0.70
CA ALA A 315 -4.27 -5.26 0.67
C ALA A 315 -4.19 -6.60 1.41
N LEU A 316 -4.37 -7.71 0.68
CA LEU A 316 -4.51 -9.05 1.28
C LEU A 316 -3.26 -9.93 1.10
N CYS A 317 -2.32 -9.56 0.22
CA CYS A 317 -1.18 -10.42 -0.12
C CYS A 317 -0.30 -10.77 1.08
N ALA A 318 -0.28 -9.94 2.12
CA ALA A 318 0.44 -10.17 3.36
C ALA A 318 -0.34 -10.93 4.43
N ALA A 319 -1.64 -11.16 4.23
CA ALA A 319 -2.49 -11.79 5.23
C ALA A 319 -2.07 -13.23 5.52
N GLU A 320 -2.49 -13.76 6.65
CA GLU A 320 -2.42 -15.19 6.91
C GLU A 320 -3.17 -16.00 5.85
N THR A 321 -2.62 -17.17 5.52
CA THR A 321 -3.15 -18.00 4.43
C THR A 321 -4.58 -18.47 4.71
N ASP A 322 -4.95 -18.61 5.98
CA ASP A 322 -6.30 -18.94 6.42
C ASP A 322 -7.37 -17.96 5.91
N LEU A 323 -7.03 -16.66 5.82
CA LEU A 323 -7.94 -15.65 5.26
C LEU A 323 -8.28 -15.94 3.80
N TRP A 324 -7.29 -16.40 3.02
CA TRP A 324 -7.48 -16.75 1.62
C TRP A 324 -8.29 -18.03 1.42
N ASP A 325 -8.10 -18.99 2.31
CA ASP A 325 -8.79 -20.28 2.24
C ASP A 325 -10.26 -20.15 2.66
N ASN A 326 -10.51 -19.40 3.73
CA ASN A 326 -11.83 -19.38 4.39
C ASN A 326 -12.68 -18.14 4.09
N HIS A 327 -12.06 -16.99 3.76
CA HIS A 327 -12.77 -15.71 3.68
C HIS A 327 -12.67 -15.00 2.33
N PHE A 328 -11.82 -15.46 1.41
CA PHE A 328 -11.58 -14.77 0.14
C PHE A 328 -12.86 -14.49 -0.67
N ASP A 329 -13.74 -15.49 -0.80
CA ASP A 329 -14.97 -15.37 -1.59
C ASP A 329 -15.93 -14.35 -1.00
N GLU A 330 -16.01 -14.31 0.33
CA GLU A 330 -16.85 -13.38 1.06
C GLU A 330 -16.29 -11.95 0.98
N LEU A 331 -14.97 -11.78 1.10
CA LEU A 331 -14.32 -10.47 0.98
C LEU A 331 -14.49 -9.88 -0.42
N LEU A 332 -14.47 -10.70 -1.48
CA LEU A 332 -14.80 -10.26 -2.83
C LEU A 332 -16.23 -9.72 -2.95
N VAL A 333 -17.20 -10.46 -2.40
CA VAL A 333 -18.60 -10.05 -2.40
C VAL A 333 -18.81 -8.78 -1.58
N LEU A 334 -18.19 -8.70 -0.39
CA LEU A 334 -18.19 -7.50 0.45
C LEU A 334 -17.64 -6.29 -0.32
N PHE A 335 -16.50 -6.45 -0.98
CA PHE A 335 -15.89 -5.37 -1.75
C PHE A 335 -16.85 -4.83 -2.81
N CYS A 336 -17.41 -5.71 -3.67
CA CYS A 336 -18.34 -5.29 -4.71
C CYS A 336 -19.61 -4.63 -4.14
N THR A 337 -20.12 -5.14 -3.02
CA THR A 337 -21.31 -4.61 -2.35
C THR A 337 -21.06 -3.21 -1.79
N GLU A 338 -19.91 -2.96 -1.17
CA GLU A 338 -19.56 -1.65 -0.62
C GLU A 338 -19.24 -0.63 -1.72
N VAL A 339 -18.69 -1.04 -2.86
CA VAL A 339 -18.52 -0.15 -4.03
C VAL A 339 -19.89 0.34 -4.52
N GLU A 340 -20.84 -0.57 -4.71
CA GLU A 340 -22.22 -0.24 -5.13
C GLU A 340 -22.93 0.60 -4.04
N GLY A 341 -22.80 0.23 -2.77
CA GLY A 341 -23.36 0.97 -1.63
C GLY A 341 -22.80 2.38 -1.49
N ALA A 342 -21.55 2.59 -1.90
CA ALA A 342 -20.94 3.91 -2.05
C ALA A 342 -21.27 4.57 -3.41
N GLY A 343 -22.30 4.13 -4.11
CA GLY A 343 -22.81 4.76 -5.33
C GLY A 343 -21.96 4.55 -6.59
N GLY A 344 -20.97 3.67 -6.54
CA GLY A 344 -20.19 3.26 -7.71
C GLY A 344 -20.96 2.28 -8.61
N PRO A 345 -20.33 1.81 -9.70
CA PRO A 345 -20.88 0.70 -10.48
C PRO A 345 -20.94 -0.57 -9.63
N ARG A 346 -21.67 -1.58 -10.08
CA ARG A 346 -21.72 -2.90 -9.45
C ARG A 346 -20.67 -3.80 -10.12
N PRO A 347 -19.46 -3.97 -9.55
CA PRO A 347 -18.42 -4.77 -10.21
C PRO A 347 -18.80 -6.24 -10.18
N ASP A 348 -18.59 -6.96 -11.28
CA ASP A 348 -18.79 -8.42 -11.30
C ASP A 348 -17.74 -9.12 -10.41
N PRO A 349 -18.17 -9.83 -9.34
CA PRO A 349 -17.26 -10.56 -8.46
C PRO A 349 -16.55 -11.74 -9.15
N VAL A 350 -17.13 -12.33 -10.20
CA VAL A 350 -16.49 -13.42 -10.97
C VAL A 350 -15.33 -12.86 -11.78
N LEU A 351 -15.55 -11.74 -12.49
CA LEU A 351 -14.49 -11.03 -13.19
C LEU A 351 -13.42 -10.49 -12.23
N MET A 352 -13.81 -9.98 -11.06
CA MET A 352 -12.89 -9.52 -10.02
C MET A 352 -11.95 -10.64 -9.56
N ARG A 353 -12.49 -11.83 -9.27
CA ARG A 353 -11.71 -13.02 -8.92
C ARG A 353 -10.73 -13.37 -10.02
N ARG A 354 -11.20 -13.41 -11.27
CA ARG A 354 -10.36 -13.71 -12.43
C ARG A 354 -9.19 -12.72 -12.53
N HIS A 355 -9.47 -11.43 -12.45
CA HIS A 355 -8.44 -10.39 -12.47
C HIS A 355 -7.45 -10.51 -11.33
N LEU A 356 -7.90 -10.85 -10.12
CA LEU A 356 -7.02 -11.06 -8.97
C LEU A 356 -6.08 -12.24 -9.22
N MET A 357 -6.61 -13.37 -9.69
CA MET A 357 -5.80 -14.55 -9.99
C MET A 357 -4.75 -14.28 -11.08
N LEU A 358 -5.14 -13.56 -12.14
CA LEU A 358 -4.22 -13.19 -13.22
C LEU A 358 -3.14 -12.20 -12.76
N TYR A 359 -3.52 -11.19 -11.99
CA TYR A 359 -2.57 -10.21 -11.45
C TYR A 359 -1.62 -10.83 -10.42
N MET A 360 -2.15 -11.66 -9.51
CA MET A 360 -1.36 -12.43 -8.55
C MET A 360 -0.33 -13.29 -9.28
N ALA A 361 -0.72 -13.96 -10.37
CA ALA A 361 0.21 -14.78 -11.16
C ALA A 361 1.31 -13.95 -11.83
N LEU A 362 0.97 -12.78 -12.41
CA LEU A 362 1.95 -11.83 -12.94
C LEU A 362 2.95 -11.37 -11.86
N MET A 363 2.46 -11.03 -10.66
CA MET A 363 3.30 -10.65 -9.52
C MET A 363 4.16 -11.81 -9.03
N GLY A 364 3.60 -13.03 -9.04
CA GLY A 364 4.29 -14.27 -8.74
C GLY A 364 5.54 -14.45 -9.59
N ILE A 365 5.37 -14.47 -10.91
CA ILE A 365 6.48 -14.75 -11.83
C ILE A 365 7.50 -13.61 -11.89
N THR A 366 7.04 -12.37 -11.76
CA THR A 366 7.89 -11.18 -11.89
C THR A 366 8.74 -10.97 -10.64
N TRP A 367 8.13 -11.05 -9.45
CA TRP A 367 8.73 -10.60 -8.20
C TRP A 367 8.92 -11.71 -7.16
N LEU A 368 7.95 -12.62 -6.99
CA LEU A 368 7.93 -13.52 -5.83
C LEU A 368 8.69 -14.83 -6.06
N LEU A 369 8.87 -15.27 -7.31
CA LEU A 369 9.70 -16.45 -7.63
C LEU A 369 11.19 -16.28 -7.31
N ASP A 370 11.66 -15.07 -6.95
CA ASP A 370 13.02 -14.84 -6.44
C ASP A 370 13.14 -15.04 -4.91
N VAL A 371 12.03 -15.20 -4.19
CA VAL A 371 12.03 -15.38 -2.73
C VAL A 371 12.92 -16.52 -2.25
N PRO A 372 12.93 -17.72 -2.88
CA PRO A 372 13.87 -18.79 -2.51
C PRO A 372 15.34 -18.34 -2.47
N ALA A 373 15.76 -17.55 -3.47
CA ALA A 373 17.13 -17.03 -3.52
C ALA A 373 17.40 -15.99 -2.44
N ARG A 374 16.41 -15.13 -2.16
CA ARG A 374 16.51 -14.14 -1.09
C ARG A 374 16.65 -14.81 0.27
N ILE A 375 15.83 -15.82 0.57
CA ILE A 375 15.91 -16.58 1.82
C ILE A 375 17.27 -17.29 1.92
N GLY A 376 17.67 -18.05 0.90
CA GLY A 376 18.96 -18.77 0.93
C GLY A 376 20.18 -17.85 1.11
N ASN A 377 20.15 -16.64 0.56
CA ASN A 377 21.25 -15.67 0.73
C ASN A 377 21.29 -15.03 2.13
N ARG A 378 20.14 -14.90 2.79
CA ARG A 378 20.02 -14.20 4.09
C ARG A 378 19.99 -15.14 5.28
N LEU A 379 19.61 -16.40 5.06
CA LEU A 379 19.58 -17.49 6.03
C LEU A 379 20.28 -18.73 5.43
N PRO A 380 21.60 -18.65 5.19
CA PRO A 380 22.35 -19.75 4.54
C PRO A 380 22.45 -21.02 5.41
N ASP A 381 22.18 -20.89 6.70
CA ASP A 381 22.16 -21.96 7.70
C ASP A 381 20.74 -22.47 8.02
N ALA A 382 19.72 -22.03 7.27
CA ALA A 382 18.38 -22.60 7.38
C ALA A 382 18.42 -24.10 7.04
N ASP A 383 17.86 -24.92 7.92
CA ASP A 383 17.81 -26.37 7.79
C ASP A 383 16.37 -26.86 7.55
N VAL A 384 16.20 -28.18 7.56
CA VAL A 384 14.91 -28.86 7.39
C VAL A 384 13.89 -28.52 8.51
N HIS A 385 14.34 -28.07 9.67
CA HIS A 385 13.51 -27.70 10.82
C HIS A 385 13.14 -26.22 10.83
N THR A 386 13.77 -25.41 9.97
CA THR A 386 13.47 -23.99 9.84
C THR A 386 12.05 -23.83 9.30
N THR A 387 11.24 -23.04 10.01
CA THR A 387 9.86 -22.75 9.62
C THR A 387 9.67 -21.26 9.36
N ARG A 388 8.55 -20.88 8.74
CA ARG A 388 8.22 -19.45 8.54
C ARG A 388 8.14 -18.64 9.83
N HIS A 389 7.98 -19.31 10.98
CA HIS A 389 7.94 -18.70 12.32
C HIS A 389 9.32 -18.64 12.99
N ASP A 390 10.40 -19.02 12.30
CA ASP A 390 11.76 -18.84 12.81
C ASP A 390 11.97 -17.37 13.25
N PRO A 391 12.49 -17.10 14.47
CA PRO A 391 12.65 -15.74 14.98
C PRO A 391 13.46 -14.81 14.07
N ARG A 392 14.38 -15.35 13.26
CA ARG A 392 15.18 -14.58 12.29
C ARG A 392 14.36 -14.13 11.10
N ILE A 393 13.39 -14.95 10.68
CA ILE A 393 12.41 -14.57 9.66
C ILE A 393 11.39 -13.62 10.29
N ARG A 394 10.81 -14.00 11.43
CA ARG A 394 9.82 -13.18 12.14
C ARG A 394 10.34 -11.78 12.43
N GLY A 395 11.60 -11.62 12.83
CA GLY A 395 12.19 -10.33 13.17
C GLY A 395 12.67 -9.47 11.99
N ASP A 396 12.62 -9.97 10.75
CA ASP A 396 13.08 -9.26 9.55
C ASP A 396 11.95 -9.19 8.51
N GLU A 397 11.29 -8.03 8.41
CA GLU A 397 10.22 -7.79 7.43
C GLU A 397 10.70 -8.08 5.99
N SER A 398 11.98 -7.83 5.68
CA SER A 398 12.54 -8.08 4.35
C SER A 398 12.61 -9.58 3.99
N LEU A 399 12.46 -10.47 4.97
CA LEU A 399 12.32 -11.91 4.80
C LEU A 399 10.87 -12.36 4.98
N ARG A 400 10.22 -11.96 6.08
CA ARG A 400 8.86 -12.36 6.44
C ARG A 400 7.84 -11.97 5.39
N ALA A 401 7.85 -10.70 4.95
CA ALA A 401 6.82 -10.21 4.03
C ALA A 401 6.89 -10.88 2.65
N PRO A 402 8.06 -10.97 1.99
CA PRO A 402 8.16 -11.71 0.73
C PRO A 402 7.83 -13.20 0.88
N LEU A 403 8.22 -13.85 1.97
CA LEU A 403 7.90 -15.26 2.21
C LEU A 403 6.39 -15.50 2.36
N GLN A 404 5.68 -14.65 3.11
CA GLN A 404 4.23 -14.76 3.29
C GLN A 404 3.49 -14.48 1.98
N MET A 405 3.85 -13.41 1.26
CA MET A 405 3.26 -13.10 -0.06
C MET A 405 3.51 -14.22 -1.07
N PHE A 406 4.71 -14.80 -1.07
CA PHE A 406 5.06 -15.96 -1.90
C PHE A 406 4.24 -17.19 -1.52
N THR A 407 4.06 -17.45 -0.23
CA THR A 407 3.22 -18.54 0.28
C THR A 407 1.78 -18.39 -0.18
N ASN A 408 1.20 -17.19 -0.05
CA ASN A 408 -0.17 -16.91 -0.49
C ASN A 408 -0.34 -17.02 -2.01
N MET A 409 0.65 -16.55 -2.78
CA MET A 409 0.69 -16.71 -4.23
C MET A 409 0.64 -18.19 -4.63
N LEU A 410 1.51 -19.02 -4.04
CA LEU A 410 1.49 -20.47 -4.30
C LEU A 410 0.20 -21.15 -3.82
N ASN A 411 -0.31 -20.74 -2.64
CA ASN A 411 -1.54 -21.29 -2.07
C ASN A 411 -2.72 -21.09 -3.02
N LEU A 412 -2.98 -19.85 -3.42
CA LEU A 412 -4.07 -19.53 -4.33
C LEU A 412 -3.93 -20.23 -5.68
N TRP A 413 -2.72 -20.27 -6.23
CA TRP A 413 -2.45 -20.95 -7.50
C TRP A 413 -2.77 -22.45 -7.40
N GLN A 414 -2.45 -23.09 -6.27
CA GLN A 414 -2.76 -24.49 -6.02
C GLN A 414 -4.25 -24.74 -5.74
N THR A 415 -4.90 -23.93 -4.90
CA THR A 415 -6.25 -24.21 -4.39
C THR A 415 -7.37 -23.67 -5.27
N ARG A 416 -7.13 -22.60 -6.03
CA ARG A 416 -8.13 -21.99 -6.92
C ARG A 416 -7.90 -22.34 -8.39
N GLY A 417 -6.69 -22.77 -8.75
CA GLY A 417 -6.29 -23.12 -10.11
C GLY A 417 -6.15 -21.90 -11.01
N LEU A 418 -5.17 -21.88 -11.92
CA LEU A 418 -4.96 -20.74 -12.81
C LEU A 418 -5.47 -20.98 -14.23
N SER A 419 -5.37 -22.22 -14.74
CA SER A 419 -5.73 -22.57 -16.12
C SER A 419 -7.04 -21.95 -16.61
N GLY A 420 -8.14 -22.11 -15.85
CA GLY A 420 -9.46 -21.58 -16.25
C GLY A 420 -9.53 -20.05 -16.33
N HIS A 421 -8.63 -19.32 -15.65
CA HIS A 421 -8.57 -17.86 -15.74
C HIS A 421 -7.80 -17.36 -16.96
N LEU A 422 -6.89 -18.18 -17.48
CA LEU A 422 -6.10 -17.90 -18.69
C LEU A 422 -6.89 -18.18 -19.99
N GLU A 423 -7.91 -19.03 -19.93
CA GLU A 423 -8.78 -19.35 -21.07
C GLU A 423 -9.48 -18.10 -21.64
N GLY A 424 -9.48 -17.94 -22.96
CA GLY A 424 -10.12 -16.80 -23.63
C GLY A 424 -9.39 -15.45 -23.48
N LEU A 425 -8.14 -15.43 -23.00
CA LEU A 425 -7.27 -14.25 -23.14
C LEU A 425 -6.57 -14.27 -24.50
N ASP A 426 -7.04 -13.46 -25.45
CA ASP A 426 -6.40 -13.33 -26.78
C ASP A 426 -5.17 -12.41 -26.77
#